data_AF-A0A0E0Y4A9-F1
#
_entry.id   AF-A0A0E0Y4A9-F1
#
_cell.length_a   1.000
_cell.length_b   1.000
_cell.length_c   1.000
_cell.angle_alpha   90.00
_cell.angle_beta   90.00
_cell.angle_gamma   90.00
#
_symmetry.space_group_name_H-M   'P 1'
#
loop_
_entity.id
_entity.type
_entity.pdbx_description
1 polymer ?
#
loop_
_entity_poly.entity_id
_entity_poly.type
_entity_poly.pdbx_seq_one_letter_code
_entity_poly.pdbx_strand_id
1 'polypeptide(L)'
;MLHTANPVIKHKAGLLNLAEELSNVSKACKIMGVSRDTFYRYRELVAEGGVDAQINRSRRAPNLKNRTDEATEQAVVDYAVAFPTHGQHRASNELRKQGVLSPTVVSVLSGYSITLRISKDDTEQILSGDVP
;
A
#
# COMPACT_ATOMS: atom_id res chain seq x y z
N MET A 1 -15.05 -7.33 -25.05
CA MET A 1 -15.30 -6.15 -24.18
C MET A 1 -15.06 -6.45 -22.71
N LEU A 2 -14.00 -5.86 -22.15
CA LEU A 2 -13.63 -5.92 -20.74
C LEU A 2 -14.42 -4.87 -19.96
N HIS A 3 -15.24 -5.31 -19.00
CA HIS A 3 -16.00 -4.44 -18.11
C HIS A 3 -15.31 -4.34 -16.75
N THR A 4 -15.12 -3.12 -16.25
CA THR A 4 -14.60 -2.87 -14.90
C THR A 4 -15.41 -1.76 -14.23
N ALA A 5 -15.78 -1.97 -12.98
CA ALA A 5 -16.44 -0.97 -12.14
C ALA A 5 -15.42 -0.01 -11.50
N ASN A 6 -14.13 -0.35 -11.50
CA ASN A 6 -13.10 0.41 -10.81
C ASN A 6 -12.62 1.59 -11.69
N PRO A 7 -12.80 2.85 -11.25
CA PRO A 7 -12.40 4.03 -12.03
C PRO A 7 -10.89 4.07 -12.31
N VAL A 8 -10.07 3.42 -11.48
CA VAL A 8 -8.61 3.35 -11.63
C VAL A 8 -8.19 2.54 -12.86
N ILE A 9 -8.97 1.51 -13.23
CA ILE A 9 -8.64 0.60 -14.33
C ILE A 9 -9.35 0.99 -15.63
N LYS A 10 -10.43 1.78 -15.54
CA LYS A 10 -11.28 2.13 -16.69
C LYS A 10 -10.50 2.62 -17.91
N HIS A 11 -9.49 3.46 -17.71
CA HIS A 11 -8.65 3.95 -18.81
C HIS A 11 -7.82 2.83 -19.46
N LYS A 12 -7.23 1.94 -18.65
CA LYS A 12 -6.40 0.83 -19.15
C LYS A 12 -7.25 -0.26 -19.84
N ALA A 13 -8.41 -0.58 -19.28
CA ALA A 13 -9.40 -1.48 -19.89
C ALA A 13 -9.95 -0.89 -21.20
N GLY A 14 -10.19 0.42 -21.23
CA GLY A 14 -10.62 1.14 -22.43
C GLY A 14 -9.64 1.03 -23.60
N LEU A 15 -8.33 1.03 -23.33
CA LEU A 15 -7.32 0.84 -24.38
C LEU A 15 -7.43 -0.53 -25.06
N LEU A 16 -7.65 -1.59 -24.28
CA LEU A 16 -7.79 -2.94 -24.80
C LEU A 16 -9.08 -3.09 -25.62
N ASN A 17 -10.18 -2.51 -25.13
CA ASN A 17 -11.46 -2.49 -25.86
C ASN A 17 -11.35 -1.71 -27.17
N LEU A 18 -10.70 -0.53 -27.17
CA LEU A 18 -10.52 0.28 -28.37
C LEU A 18 -9.65 -0.43 -29.42
N ALA A 19 -8.64 -1.19 -28.98
CA ALA A 19 -7.82 -1.99 -29.89
C ALA A 19 -8.61 -3.16 -30.50
N GLU A 20 -9.53 -3.77 -29.74
CA GLU A 20 -10.44 -4.82 -30.21
C GLU A 20 -11.42 -4.27 -31.26
N GLU A 21 -12.06 -3.13 -30.99
CA GLU A 21 -12.99 -2.46 -31.91
C GLU A 21 -12.32 -2.00 -33.21
N LEU A 22 -11.12 -1.42 -33.13
CA LEU A 22 -10.41 -0.92 -34.30
C LEU A 22 -9.66 -2.01 -35.06
N SER A 23 -9.50 -3.21 -34.48
CA SER A 23 -8.58 -4.27 -34.94
C SER A 23 -7.15 -3.78 -35.21
N ASN A 24 -6.75 -2.64 -34.61
CA ASN A 24 -5.48 -1.97 -34.86
C ASN A 24 -4.89 -1.35 -33.58
N VAL A 25 -3.90 -2.03 -33.03
CA VAL A 25 -3.19 -1.63 -31.80
C VAL A 25 -2.49 -0.28 -31.96
N SER A 26 -1.82 -0.04 -33.08
CA SER A 26 -1.06 1.21 -33.29
C SER A 26 -1.97 2.44 -33.33
N LYS A 27 -3.15 2.31 -33.93
CA LYS A 27 -4.14 3.39 -34.00
C LYS A 27 -4.78 3.65 -32.63
N ALA A 28 -5.17 2.60 -31.91
CA ALA A 28 -5.69 2.71 -30.56
C ALA A 28 -4.69 3.38 -29.59
N CYS A 29 -3.43 2.95 -29.63
CA CYS A 29 -2.33 3.53 -28.84
C CYS A 29 -2.09 5.02 -29.16
N LYS A 30 -2.17 5.42 -30.45
CA LYS A 30 -2.05 6.84 -30.85
C LYS A 30 -3.21 7.69 -30.33
N ILE A 31 -4.44 7.19 -30.42
CA ILE A 31 -5.64 7.90 -29.95
C ILE A 31 -5.59 8.10 -28.43
N MET A 32 -5.14 7.08 -27.70
CA MET A 32 -5.07 7.12 -26.24
C MET A 32 -3.78 7.70 -25.66
N GLY A 33 -2.79 8.01 -26.50
CA GLY A 33 -1.51 8.57 -26.05
C GLY A 33 -0.65 7.58 -25.23
N VAL A 34 -0.77 6.28 -25.50
CA VAL A 34 -0.07 5.21 -24.76
C VAL A 34 0.96 4.55 -25.68
N SER A 35 2.12 4.16 -25.14
CA SER A 35 3.13 3.42 -25.91
C SER A 35 2.66 2.01 -26.26
N ARG A 36 3.12 1.48 -27.39
CA ARG A 36 2.85 0.09 -27.79
C ARG A 36 3.35 -0.91 -26.75
N ASP A 37 4.47 -0.64 -26.09
CA ASP A 37 5.01 -1.52 -25.04
C ASP A 37 4.07 -1.62 -23.83
N THR A 38 3.44 -0.50 -23.47
CA THR A 38 2.45 -0.46 -22.37
C THR A 38 1.20 -1.26 -22.72
N PHE A 39 0.76 -1.22 -23.98
CA PHE A 39 -0.34 -2.05 -24.45
C PHE A 39 -0.05 -3.55 -24.27
N TYR A 40 1.12 -4.01 -24.72
CA TYR A 40 1.48 -5.42 -24.60
C TYR A 40 1.61 -5.86 -23.13
N ARG A 41 2.16 -5.00 -22.27
CA ARG A 41 2.15 -5.23 -20.81
C ARG A 41 0.75 -5.39 -20.23
N TYR A 42 -0.20 -4.55 -20.64
CA TYR A 42 -1.58 -4.67 -20.14
C TYR A 42 -2.27 -5.92 -20.68
N ARG A 43 -1.99 -6.32 -21.93
CA ARG A 43 -2.51 -7.54 -22.52
C ARG A 43 -2.01 -8.78 -21.76
N GLU A 44 -0.72 -8.83 -21.47
CA GLU A 44 -0.09 -9.91 -20.70
C GLU A 44 -0.71 -10.03 -19.30
N LEU A 45 -0.85 -8.90 -18.59
CA LEU A 45 -1.48 -8.88 -17.26
C LEU A 45 -2.93 -9.38 -17.28
N VAL A 46 -3.70 -9.05 -18.32
CA VAL A 46 -5.07 -9.54 -18.46
C VAL A 46 -5.11 -11.03 -18.80
N ALA A 47 -4.15 -11.52 -19.57
CA ALA A 47 -4.03 -12.94 -19.87
C ALA A 47 -3.67 -13.77 -18.62
N GLU A 48 -2.82 -13.24 -17.73
CA GLU A 48 -2.39 -13.93 -16.51
C GLU A 48 -3.40 -13.86 -15.37
N GLY A 49 -4.00 -12.69 -15.12
CA GLY A 49 -4.80 -12.45 -13.91
C GLY A 49 -6.05 -11.60 -14.14
N GLY A 50 -6.52 -11.50 -15.38
CA GLY A 50 -7.73 -10.76 -15.72
C GLY A 50 -7.62 -9.24 -15.57
N VAL A 51 -8.76 -8.55 -15.56
CA VAL A 51 -8.80 -7.08 -15.52
C VAL A 51 -8.29 -6.52 -14.19
N ASP A 52 -8.47 -7.27 -13.10
CA ASP A 52 -8.08 -6.85 -11.75
C ASP A 52 -6.57 -6.92 -11.51
N ALA A 53 -5.84 -7.73 -12.29
CA ALA A 53 -4.37 -7.74 -12.27
C ALA A 53 -3.75 -6.40 -12.68
N GLN A 54 -4.51 -5.52 -13.36
CA GLN A 54 -4.05 -4.18 -13.71
C GLN A 54 -4.06 -3.19 -12.53
N ILE A 55 -4.70 -3.53 -11.40
CA ILE A 55 -4.74 -2.70 -10.18
C ILE A 55 -3.37 -2.70 -9.48
N ASN A 56 -2.73 -3.87 -9.42
CA ASN A 56 -1.76 -4.19 -8.37
C ASN A 56 -0.28 -4.01 -8.74
N ARG A 57 0.07 -2.92 -9.46
CA ARG A 57 1.49 -2.51 -9.57
C ARG A 57 1.72 -1.16 -8.91
N SER A 58 1.72 -1.19 -7.58
CA SER A 58 2.49 -0.22 -6.80
C SER A 58 3.90 -0.16 -7.38
N ARG A 59 4.35 1.03 -7.77
CA ARG A 59 5.74 1.25 -8.23
C ARG A 59 6.76 1.22 -7.09
N ARG A 60 6.32 1.28 -5.83
CA ARG A 60 7.18 1.21 -4.65
C ARG A 60 6.99 -0.15 -3.97
N ALA A 61 7.91 -1.06 -4.25
CA ALA A 61 8.13 -2.19 -3.35
C ALA A 61 8.74 -1.65 -2.04
N PRO A 62 8.36 -2.20 -0.87
CA PRO A 62 9.04 -1.90 0.39
C PRO A 62 10.54 -2.17 0.26
N ASN A 63 11.37 -1.20 0.64
CA ASN A 63 12.82 -1.37 0.63
C ASN A 63 13.23 -2.18 1.86
N LEU A 64 13.60 -3.44 1.68
CA LEU A 64 14.01 -4.35 2.76
C LEU A 64 15.20 -3.79 3.58
N LYS A 65 16.06 -2.97 2.97
CA LYS A 65 17.19 -2.34 3.67
C LYS A 65 16.77 -1.30 4.71
N ASN A 66 15.57 -0.75 4.56
CA ASN A 66 14.97 0.20 5.50
C ASN A 66 13.95 -0.48 6.42
N ARG A 67 13.87 -1.81 6.40
CA ARG A 67 12.99 -2.55 7.31
C ARG A 67 13.54 -2.40 8.73
N THR A 68 12.67 -1.99 9.64
CA THR A 68 13.02 -1.92 11.07
C THR A 68 13.10 -3.35 11.60
N ASP A 69 14.02 -3.61 12.52
CA ASP A 69 14.11 -4.92 13.16
C ASP A 69 12.85 -5.20 13.98
N GLU A 70 12.44 -6.46 14.00
CA GLU A 70 11.21 -6.90 14.67
C GLU A 70 11.21 -6.59 16.16
N ALA A 71 12.37 -6.64 16.82
CA ALA A 71 12.50 -6.28 18.23
C ALA A 71 12.20 -4.79 18.48
N THR A 72 12.70 -3.91 17.61
CA THR A 72 12.41 -2.48 17.67
C THR A 72 10.95 -2.18 17.33
N GLU A 73 10.37 -2.89 16.36
CA GLU A 73 8.94 -2.77 16.05
C GLU A 73 8.07 -3.14 17.26
N GLN A 74 8.37 -4.29 17.89
CA GLN A 74 7.63 -4.75 19.06
C GLN A 74 7.76 -3.79 20.25
N ALA A 75 8.98 -3.28 20.52
CA ALA A 75 9.19 -2.30 21.59
C ALA A 75 8.38 -1.01 21.38
N VAL A 76 8.22 -0.56 20.13
CA VAL A 76 7.39 0.60 19.79
C VAL A 76 5.91 0.30 20.03
N VAL A 77 5.43 -0.88 19.63
CA VAL A 77 4.04 -1.32 19.82
C VAL A 77 3.71 -1.45 21.30
N ASP A 78 4.53 -2.17 22.07
CA ASP A 78 4.34 -2.39 23.50
C ASP A 78 4.28 -1.06 24.27
N TYR A 79 5.15 -0.12 23.92
CA TYR A 79 5.14 1.21 24.50
C TYR A 79 3.88 2.00 24.14
N ALA A 80 3.44 1.93 22.89
CA ALA A 80 2.24 2.64 22.43
C ALA A 80 0.96 2.11 23.10
N VAL A 81 0.89 0.79 23.34
CA VAL A 81 -0.20 0.15 24.09
C VAL A 81 -0.16 0.55 25.57
N ALA A 82 1.03 0.57 26.18
CA ALA A 82 1.18 0.96 27.58
C ALA A 82 0.87 2.44 27.84
N PHE A 83 1.19 3.32 26.88
CA PHE A 83 1.05 4.77 27.02
C PHE A 83 0.38 5.43 25.80
N PRO A 84 -0.93 5.22 25.59
CA PRO A 84 -1.63 5.69 24.38
C PRO A 84 -1.72 7.22 24.26
N THR A 85 -1.56 7.94 25.37
CA THR A 85 -1.57 9.41 25.40
C THR A 85 -0.21 10.03 25.06
N HIS A 86 0.86 9.24 25.02
CA HIS A 86 2.20 9.72 24.69
C HIS A 86 2.35 9.89 23.18
N GLY A 87 2.44 11.16 22.74
CA GLY A 87 2.70 11.46 21.33
C GLY A 87 4.09 11.00 20.84
N GLN A 88 4.28 11.02 19.53
CA GLN A 88 5.45 10.46 18.82
C GLN A 88 6.81 10.90 19.41
N HIS A 89 6.95 12.17 19.79
CA HIS A 89 8.19 12.72 20.34
C HIS A 89 8.47 12.20 21.76
N ARG A 90 7.43 12.02 22.57
CA ARG A 90 7.54 11.44 23.92
C ARG A 90 7.92 9.96 23.82
N ALA A 91 7.22 9.21 22.97
CA ALA A 91 7.50 7.80 22.74
C ALA A 91 8.94 7.57 22.25
N SER A 92 9.38 8.34 21.25
CA SER A 92 10.76 8.25 20.75
C SER A 92 11.81 8.57 21.82
N ASN A 93 11.57 9.56 22.68
CA ASN A 93 12.51 9.90 23.76
C ASN A 93 12.60 8.82 24.83
N GLU A 94 11.48 8.21 25.23
CA GLU A 94 11.50 7.11 26.21
C GLU A 94 12.13 5.84 25.63
N LEU A 95 11.82 5.50 24.38
CA LEU A 95 12.46 4.37 23.68
C LEU A 95 13.97 4.59 23.49
N ARG A 96 14.39 5.84 23.25
CA ARG A 96 15.81 6.21 23.18
C ARG A 96 16.53 6.03 24.53
N LYS A 97 15.86 6.28 25.66
CA LYS A 97 16.44 5.98 26.99
C LYS A 97 16.60 4.48 27.23
N GLN A 98 15.76 3.66 26.61
CA GLN A 98 15.84 2.20 26.64
C GLN A 98 16.84 1.61 25.63
N GLY A 99 17.58 2.47 24.89
CA GLY A 99 18.57 2.05 23.90
C GLY A 99 17.99 1.71 22.52
N VAL A 100 16.68 1.87 22.32
CA VAL A 100 16.01 1.62 21.03
C VAL A 100 16.10 2.87 20.18
N LEU A 101 17.09 2.90 19.28
CA LEU A 101 17.27 3.97 18.29
C LEU A 101 16.44 3.66 17.05
N SER A 102 15.13 3.89 17.10
CA SER A 102 14.32 3.83 15.87
C SER A 102 14.44 5.14 15.11
N PRO A 103 14.99 5.16 13.88
CA PRO A 103 14.97 6.34 13.04
C PRO A 103 13.55 6.70 12.58
N THR A 104 12.52 5.87 12.82
CA THR A 104 11.16 6.18 12.36
C THR A 104 10.07 5.49 13.19
N VAL A 105 9.93 5.88 14.47
CA VAL A 105 8.75 5.55 15.32
C VAL A 105 7.42 5.81 14.58
N VAL A 106 7.39 6.87 13.76
CA VAL A 106 6.25 7.24 12.91
C VAL A 106 5.92 6.18 11.86
N SER A 107 6.92 5.54 11.26
CA SER A 107 6.71 4.53 10.21
C SER A 107 6.14 3.24 10.78
N VAL A 108 6.63 2.83 11.95
CA VAL A 108 6.13 1.63 12.64
C VAL A 108 4.68 1.84 13.05
N LEU A 109 4.36 2.96 13.71
CA LEU A 109 2.99 3.26 14.16
C LEU A 109 2.01 3.41 13.00
N SER A 110 2.41 4.06 11.90
CA SER A 110 1.58 4.18 10.70
C SER A 110 1.38 2.85 9.97
N GLY A 111 2.34 1.92 10.05
CA GLY A 111 2.24 0.59 9.45
C GLY A 111 1.25 -0.33 10.17
N TYR A 112 1.11 -0.16 11.49
CA TYR A 112 0.15 -0.91 12.32
C TYR A 112 -1.20 -0.21 12.47
N SER A 113 -1.48 0.85 11.70
CA SER A 113 -2.69 1.68 11.83
C SER A 113 -2.91 2.26 13.23
N ILE A 114 -1.85 2.33 14.05
CA ILE A 114 -1.88 2.89 15.40
C ILE A 114 -1.83 4.41 15.26
N THR A 115 -3.00 5.03 15.21
CA THR A 115 -3.07 6.48 15.36
C THR A 115 -2.85 6.79 16.84
N LEU A 116 -1.85 7.62 17.16
CA LEU A 116 -1.53 8.06 18.54
C LEU A 116 -2.62 8.95 19.18
N ARG A 117 -3.87 8.81 18.74
CA ARG A 117 -5.11 9.42 19.25
C ARG A 117 -6.18 8.35 19.50
N ILE A 118 -5.78 7.15 19.88
CA ILE A 118 -6.72 6.10 20.27
C ILE A 118 -7.34 6.47 21.62
N SER A 119 -8.67 6.60 21.64
CA SER A 119 -9.46 6.56 22.89
C SER A 119 -9.30 5.16 23.48
N LYS A 120 -9.41 5.00 24.80
CA LYS A 120 -9.25 3.70 25.50
C LYS A 120 -9.95 2.51 24.79
N ASP A 121 -11.05 2.77 24.10
CA ASP A 121 -11.86 1.77 23.39
C ASP A 121 -11.11 1.04 22.25
N ASP A 122 -10.19 1.68 21.50
CA ASP A 122 -9.50 0.97 20.40
C ASP A 122 -8.35 0.08 20.91
N THR A 123 -7.93 0.22 22.18
CA THR A 123 -6.90 -0.66 22.78
C THR A 123 -7.41 -2.06 23.08
N GLU A 124 -8.72 -2.23 23.33
CA GLU A 124 -9.33 -3.55 23.58
C GLU A 124 -9.53 -4.37 22.29
N GLN A 125 -9.70 -3.70 21.14
CA GLN A 125 -9.82 -4.36 19.83
C GLN A 125 -8.49 -4.95 19.33
N ILE A 126 -7.35 -4.34 19.69
CA ILE A 126 -6.02 -4.82 19.28
C ILE A 126 -5.60 -6.05 20.12
N LEU A 127 -5.98 -6.11 21.40
CA LEU A 127 -5.69 -7.25 22.29
C LEU A 127 -6.55 -8.50 22.00
N SER A 128 -7.66 -8.36 21.27
CA SER A 128 -8.56 -9.45 20.92
C SER A 128 -8.17 -10.19 19.64
N GLY A 129 -7.11 -9.76 18.94
CA GLY A 129 -6.55 -10.47 17.79
C GLY A 129 -7.37 -10.39 16.50
N ASP A 130 -8.47 -9.64 16.50
CA ASP A 130 -9.23 -9.33 15.29
C ASP A 130 -8.74 -8.01 14.70
N VAL A 131 -7.81 -8.10 13.76
CA VAL A 131 -7.53 -7.02 12.82
C VAL A 131 -7.88 -7.54 11.42
N PRO A 132 -8.70 -6.82 10.61
CA PRO A 132 -8.96 -7.20 9.23
C PRO A 132 -7.74 -7.09 8.32
#